data_AF-A0A210R753-F1
#
_entry.id   AF-A0A210R753-F1
#
_cell.length_a   1.000
_cell.length_b   1.000
_cell.length_c   1.000
_cell.angle_alpha   90.00
_cell.angle_beta   90.00
_cell.angle_gamma   90.00
#
_symmetry.space_group_name_H-M   'P 1'
#
loop_
_entity.id
_entity.type
_entity.pdbx_description
1 polymer ?
#
loop_
_entity_poly.entity_id
_entity_poly.type
_entity_poly.pdbx_seq_one_letter_code
_entity_poly.pdbx_strand_id
1 'polypeptide(L)'
;MATACESHSETKSDVVINVSKQCSLTLKQYDEQKRCWPKIGRHILATFDEKTIIVYQAFKPAIAKYAVENQRFGGPDFQLDRMSWIKTSFLWMMYRCGWATKHNQERVLAVRITRDGFEEILANAYTVEFQKARQIQTKDIRVRLQWDPDHGPSYSNQQRKAIQLGLKGEILQKYSSDWIVNITDITDLVKSMKSDFDAGGAEKLWTPKEIIYNVSDNAIRERINLSSVSDCEEDQCSETQLPNASTSETKPESSS
;
A
#
# COMPACT_ATOMS: atom_id res chain seq x y z
N MET A 1 -21.22 33.63 32.89
CA MET A 1 -21.28 32.17 32.72
C MET A 1 -20.73 31.86 31.34
N ALA A 2 -19.50 31.35 31.26
CA ALA A 2 -18.92 30.86 30.02
C ALA A 2 -18.49 29.42 30.30
N THR A 3 -19.26 28.47 29.79
CA THR A 3 -18.94 27.05 29.87
C THR A 3 -17.90 26.76 28.79
N ALA A 4 -16.66 26.49 29.20
CA ALA A 4 -15.66 25.91 28.32
C ALA A 4 -16.08 24.46 28.03
N CYS A 5 -16.33 24.16 26.76
CA CYS A 5 -16.53 22.81 26.27
C CYS A 5 -15.14 22.20 26.05
N GLU A 6 -14.63 21.47 27.03
CA GLU A 6 -13.39 20.69 26.88
C GLU A 6 -13.71 19.43 26.08
N SER A 7 -13.47 19.48 24.77
CA SER A 7 -13.48 18.29 23.92
C SER A 7 -12.21 17.47 24.19
N HIS A 8 -12.29 16.56 25.14
CA HIS A 8 -11.28 15.52 25.32
C HIS A 8 -11.39 14.54 24.14
N SER A 9 -10.50 14.64 23.14
CA SER A 9 -10.33 13.55 22.17
C SER A 9 -9.45 12.49 22.81
N GLU A 10 -10.06 11.50 23.47
CA GLU A 10 -9.37 10.24 23.75
C GLU A 10 -8.98 9.62 22.41
N THR A 11 -7.68 9.60 22.10
CA THR A 11 -7.13 8.83 21.00
C THR A 11 -7.42 7.37 21.26
N LYS A 12 -8.20 6.71 20.40
CA LYS A 12 -8.42 5.27 20.54
C LYS A 12 -7.14 4.56 20.16
N SER A 13 -6.72 3.61 21.00
CA SER A 13 -5.53 2.81 20.72
C SER A 13 -5.71 1.98 19.46
N ASP A 14 -4.60 1.76 18.73
CA ASP A 14 -4.55 0.84 17.60
C ASP A 14 -5.02 -0.56 18.01
N VAL A 15 -5.74 -1.24 17.13
CA VAL A 15 -6.28 -2.58 17.36
C VAL A 15 -5.56 -3.58 16.48
N VAL A 16 -4.86 -4.55 17.06
CA VAL A 16 -4.25 -5.65 16.31
C VAL A 16 -5.26 -6.77 16.13
N ILE A 17 -5.59 -7.09 14.88
CA ILE A 17 -6.47 -8.21 14.51
C ILE A 17 -5.64 -9.32 13.89
N ASN A 18 -5.77 -10.53 14.43
CA ASN A 18 -5.24 -11.74 13.81
C ASN A 18 -6.23 -12.22 12.75
N VAL A 19 -5.90 -12.02 11.48
CA VAL A 19 -6.75 -12.43 10.35
C VAL A 19 -6.48 -13.88 9.96
N SER A 20 -5.26 -14.37 10.20
CA SER A 20 -4.89 -15.77 10.08
C SER A 20 -3.76 -16.10 11.06
N LYS A 21 -3.35 -17.37 11.12
CA LYS A 21 -2.20 -17.80 11.96
C LYS A 21 -0.90 -17.07 11.63
N GLN A 22 -0.77 -16.52 10.42
CA GLN A 22 0.47 -15.91 9.92
C GLN A 22 0.28 -14.44 9.53
N CYS A 23 -0.89 -13.86 9.78
CA CYS A 23 -1.19 -12.48 9.40
C CYS A 23 -1.96 -11.78 10.51
N SER A 24 -1.28 -10.79 11.09
CA SER A 24 -1.90 -9.75 11.90
C SER A 24 -1.94 -8.44 11.11
N LEU A 25 -3.02 -7.70 11.28
CA LEU A 25 -3.19 -6.34 10.80
C LEU A 25 -3.43 -5.42 11.98
N THR A 26 -2.63 -4.36 12.08
CA THR A 26 -2.94 -3.25 12.97
C THR A 26 -3.97 -2.37 12.29
N LEU A 27 -5.12 -2.17 12.93
CA LEU A 27 -6.16 -1.27 12.47
C LEU A 27 -6.15 0.01 13.29
N LYS A 28 -6.52 1.11 12.64
CA LYS A 28 -6.73 2.41 13.29
C LYS A 28 -8.01 3.04 12.74
N GLN A 29 -8.71 3.79 13.59
CA GLN A 29 -9.96 4.44 13.20
C GLN A 29 -9.71 5.41 12.03
N TYR A 30 -10.52 5.33 10.97
CA TYR A 30 -10.29 6.05 9.71
C TYR A 30 -10.15 7.56 9.91
N ASP A 31 -11.01 8.18 10.72
CA ASP A 31 -10.96 9.62 10.96
C ASP A 31 -9.70 10.08 11.70
N GLU A 32 -9.09 9.22 12.52
CA GLU A 32 -7.80 9.50 13.15
C GLU A 32 -6.67 9.40 12.12
N GLN A 33 -6.64 8.33 11.32
CA GLN A 33 -5.61 8.15 10.29
C GLN A 33 -5.61 9.28 9.27
N LYS A 34 -6.82 9.65 8.79
CA LYS A 34 -7.00 10.69 7.78
C LYS A 34 -6.47 12.06 8.23
N ARG A 35 -6.44 12.35 9.53
CA ARG A 35 -5.85 13.59 10.05
C ARG A 35 -4.35 13.64 9.80
N CYS A 36 -3.67 12.51 9.97
CA CYS A 36 -2.22 12.35 9.83
C CYS A 36 -1.76 12.16 8.37
N TRP A 37 -2.66 11.82 7.45
CA TRP A 37 -2.31 11.66 6.05
C TRP A 37 -2.12 13.01 5.33
N PRO A 38 -1.17 13.09 4.38
CA PRO A 38 -1.01 14.24 3.49
C PRO A 38 -2.33 14.64 2.84
N LYS A 39 -2.62 15.93 2.72
CA LYS A 39 -3.89 16.39 2.09
C LYS A 39 -3.80 16.42 0.57
N ILE A 40 -2.61 16.72 0.05
CA ILE A 40 -2.31 16.89 -1.38
C ILE A 40 -1.05 16.09 -1.75
N GLY A 41 -0.68 16.09 -3.03
CA GLY A 41 0.60 15.50 -3.48
C GLY A 41 0.55 13.99 -3.76
N ARG A 42 1.70 13.43 -4.14
CA ARG A 42 1.90 12.03 -4.51
C ARG A 42 2.65 11.32 -3.39
N HIS A 43 1.94 10.54 -2.60
CA HIS A 43 2.50 9.86 -1.44
C HIS A 43 2.18 8.37 -1.48
N ILE A 44 3.11 7.55 -1.01
CA ILE A 44 2.88 6.11 -0.83
C ILE A 44 2.41 5.94 0.62
N LEU A 45 1.10 5.74 0.81
CA LEU A 45 0.56 5.29 2.08
C LEU A 45 0.54 3.75 2.07
N ALA A 46 1.05 3.13 3.14
CA ALA A 46 1.16 1.68 3.24
C ALA A 46 1.17 1.19 4.68
N THR A 47 0.83 -0.08 4.86
CA THR A 47 1.13 -0.85 6.09
C THR A 47 2.44 -1.60 5.90
N PHE A 48 3.43 -1.35 6.74
CA PHE A 48 4.75 -1.98 6.65
C PHE A 48 5.44 -2.05 8.02
N ASP A 49 6.47 -2.89 8.10
CA ASP A 49 7.41 -2.98 9.23
C ASP A 49 8.86 -2.91 8.70
N GLU A 50 9.84 -3.24 9.53
CA GLU A 50 11.26 -3.18 9.15
C GLU A 50 11.58 -4.05 7.92
N LYS A 51 10.86 -5.16 7.70
CA LYS A 51 11.20 -6.20 6.72
C LYS A 51 10.16 -6.39 5.63
N THR A 52 8.91 -6.00 5.87
CA THR A 52 7.79 -6.31 4.98
C THR A 52 6.85 -5.13 4.75
N ILE A 53 6.14 -5.17 3.64
CA ILE A 53 5.09 -4.23 3.27
C ILE A 53 3.88 -5.01 2.75
N ILE A 54 2.68 -4.50 3.01
CA ILE A 54 1.44 -5.07 2.48
C ILE A 54 1.04 -4.32 1.21
N VAL A 55 0.73 -5.10 0.17
CA VAL A 55 0.06 -4.61 -1.03
C VAL A 55 -1.25 -5.36 -1.22
N TYR A 56 -2.25 -4.66 -1.76
CA TYR A 56 -3.59 -5.18 -1.94
C TYR A 56 -3.88 -5.49 -3.40
N GLN A 57 -4.56 -6.61 -3.61
CA GLN A 57 -5.16 -6.99 -4.89
C GLN A 57 -6.55 -7.56 -4.66
N ALA A 58 -7.39 -7.52 -5.70
CA ALA A 58 -8.65 -8.25 -5.69
C ALA A 58 -8.83 -9.07 -6.96
N PHE A 59 -9.36 -10.27 -6.80
CA PHE A 59 -9.51 -11.24 -7.87
C PHE A 59 -10.81 -12.03 -7.73
N LYS A 60 -11.12 -12.78 -8.80
CA LYS A 60 -12.13 -13.84 -8.78
C LYS A 60 -11.76 -14.96 -7.79
N PRO A 61 -12.74 -15.70 -7.26
CA PRO A 61 -12.51 -16.73 -6.25
C PRO A 61 -11.44 -17.76 -6.59
N ALA A 62 -11.34 -18.20 -7.86
CA ALA A 62 -10.38 -19.22 -8.27
C ALA A 62 -8.91 -18.78 -8.09
N ILE A 63 -8.58 -17.53 -8.46
CA ILE A 63 -7.22 -16.99 -8.29
C ILE A 63 -6.91 -16.81 -6.81
N ALA A 64 -7.84 -16.23 -6.04
CA ALA A 64 -7.64 -15.99 -4.62
C ALA A 64 -7.45 -17.30 -3.83
N LYS A 65 -8.27 -18.31 -4.13
CA LYS A 65 -8.14 -19.65 -3.54
C LYS A 65 -6.76 -20.24 -3.80
N TYR A 66 -6.33 -20.28 -5.08
CA TYR A 66 -5.00 -20.81 -5.43
C TYR A 66 -3.90 -20.04 -4.70
N ALA A 67 -3.97 -18.71 -4.72
CA ALA A 67 -2.96 -17.84 -4.13
C ALA A 67 -2.78 -18.09 -2.63
N VAL A 68 -3.89 -18.20 -1.90
CA VAL A 68 -3.87 -18.45 -0.45
C VAL A 68 -3.43 -19.87 -0.14
N GLU A 69 -3.89 -20.88 -0.88
CA GLU A 69 -3.51 -22.28 -0.64
C GLU A 69 -2.02 -22.53 -0.92
N ASN A 70 -1.45 -21.86 -1.93
CA ASN A 70 -0.07 -22.08 -2.36
C ASN A 70 0.91 -20.99 -1.87
N GLN A 71 0.40 -19.95 -1.21
CA GLN A 71 1.15 -18.76 -0.79
C GLN A 71 1.98 -18.14 -1.94
N ARG A 72 1.44 -18.19 -3.16
CA ARG A 72 2.05 -17.66 -4.39
C ARG A 72 1.00 -17.47 -5.47
N PHE A 73 1.22 -16.54 -6.39
CA PHE A 73 0.36 -16.42 -7.57
C PHE A 73 0.76 -17.40 -8.67
N GLY A 74 -0.24 -17.95 -9.37
CA GLY A 74 -0.05 -18.94 -10.42
C GLY A 74 -1.31 -19.76 -10.66
N GLY A 75 -1.12 -21.00 -11.12
CA GLY A 75 -2.24 -21.88 -11.45
C GLY A 75 -2.90 -21.51 -12.78
N PRO A 76 -4.01 -22.18 -13.14
CA PRO A 76 -4.61 -22.06 -14.48
C PRO A 76 -5.26 -20.70 -14.74
N ASP A 77 -5.65 -19.98 -13.69
CA ASP A 77 -6.44 -18.74 -13.81
C ASP A 77 -5.60 -17.45 -13.72
N PHE A 78 -4.37 -17.53 -13.20
CA PHE A 78 -3.48 -16.37 -13.08
C PHE A 78 -2.47 -16.36 -14.23
N GLN A 79 -2.47 -15.27 -14.99
CA GLN A 79 -1.68 -15.12 -16.21
C GLN A 79 -0.43 -14.28 -15.95
N LEU A 80 0.73 -14.93 -15.89
CA LEU A 80 2.04 -14.30 -15.65
C LEU A 80 2.58 -13.51 -16.86
N ASP A 81 2.01 -13.70 -18.03
CA ASP A 81 2.30 -12.95 -19.25
C ASP A 81 1.51 -11.63 -19.33
N ARG A 82 0.49 -11.46 -18.49
CA ARG A 82 -0.28 -10.21 -18.37
C ARG A 82 0.19 -9.36 -17.22
N MET A 83 -0.04 -8.05 -17.34
CA MET A 83 0.25 -7.12 -16.26
C MET A 83 -0.66 -7.36 -15.04
N SER A 84 -0.07 -7.43 -13.86
CA SER A 84 -0.77 -7.52 -12.58
C SER A 84 -0.62 -6.22 -11.80
N TRP A 85 -1.73 -5.67 -11.31
CA TRP A 85 -1.73 -4.37 -10.63
C TRP A 85 -1.81 -4.53 -9.12
N ILE A 86 -0.87 -3.93 -8.40
CA ILE A 86 -0.83 -3.86 -6.94
C ILE A 86 -1.09 -2.43 -6.45
N LYS A 87 -1.62 -2.30 -5.23
CA LYS A 87 -1.89 -1.01 -4.55
C LYS A 87 -1.36 -1.09 -3.13
N THR A 88 -0.74 -0.03 -2.64
CA THR A 88 -0.38 0.04 -1.21
C THR A 88 -1.53 0.59 -0.37
N SER A 89 -2.38 1.46 -0.94
CA SER A 89 -3.55 2.04 -0.27
C SER A 89 -4.74 1.07 -0.25
N PHE A 90 -5.26 0.82 0.95
CA PHE A 90 -6.42 -0.01 1.22
C PHE A 90 -7.68 0.58 0.61
N LEU A 91 -7.96 1.87 0.86
CA LEU A 91 -9.18 2.51 0.33
C LEU A 91 -9.12 2.68 -1.19
N TRP A 92 -7.92 2.82 -1.77
CA TRP A 92 -7.77 2.75 -3.22
C TRP A 92 -8.14 1.37 -3.77
N MET A 93 -7.77 0.29 -3.06
CA MET A 93 -8.23 -1.05 -3.41
C MET A 93 -9.75 -1.19 -3.22
N MET A 94 -10.33 -0.65 -2.14
CA MET A 94 -11.78 -0.74 -1.89
C MET A 94 -12.59 0.01 -2.94
N TYR A 95 -12.13 1.17 -3.39
CA TYR A 95 -12.69 1.85 -4.56
C TYR A 95 -12.64 0.95 -5.79
N ARG A 96 -11.48 0.33 -6.05
CA ARG A 96 -11.25 -0.47 -7.26
C ARG A 96 -12.13 -1.73 -7.30
N CYS A 97 -12.28 -2.47 -6.19
CA CYS A 97 -13.12 -3.67 -6.11
C CYS A 97 -14.57 -3.40 -5.65
N GLY A 98 -14.91 -2.15 -5.30
CA GLY A 98 -16.23 -1.80 -4.77
C GLY A 98 -16.53 -2.52 -3.45
N TRP A 99 -15.58 -2.53 -2.51
CA TRP A 99 -15.70 -3.30 -1.26
C TRP A 99 -16.02 -4.79 -1.50
N ALA A 100 -15.29 -5.42 -2.42
CA ALA A 100 -15.45 -6.82 -2.82
C ALA A 100 -16.79 -7.20 -3.50
N THR A 101 -17.50 -6.22 -4.07
CA THR A 101 -18.79 -6.48 -4.76
C THR A 101 -18.67 -6.55 -6.29
N LYS A 102 -17.58 -6.06 -6.87
CA LYS A 102 -17.42 -6.02 -8.34
C LYS A 102 -17.05 -7.41 -8.88
N HIS A 103 -17.66 -7.75 -10.02
CA HIS A 103 -17.37 -8.98 -10.76
C HIS A 103 -15.86 -9.13 -11.06
N ASN A 104 -15.35 -10.35 -10.90
CA ASN A 104 -13.94 -10.75 -10.99
C ASN A 104 -13.00 -10.10 -9.94
N GLN A 105 -13.55 -9.48 -8.90
CA GLN A 105 -12.82 -8.84 -7.79
C GLN A 105 -13.52 -9.08 -6.45
N GLU A 106 -14.13 -10.25 -6.30
CA GLU A 106 -14.95 -10.63 -5.15
C GLU A 106 -14.11 -11.04 -3.93
N ARG A 107 -12.81 -11.26 -4.12
CA ARG A 107 -11.87 -11.64 -3.05
C ARG A 107 -10.77 -10.63 -2.93
N VAL A 108 -10.58 -10.09 -1.73
CA VAL A 108 -9.53 -9.11 -1.41
C VAL A 108 -8.39 -9.81 -0.70
N LEU A 109 -7.19 -9.68 -1.26
CA LEU A 109 -5.97 -10.25 -0.72
C LEU A 109 -5.10 -9.14 -0.13
N ALA A 110 -4.69 -9.33 1.12
CA ALA A 110 -3.53 -8.65 1.69
C ALA A 110 -2.30 -9.53 1.38
N VAL A 111 -1.43 -9.03 0.50
CA VAL A 111 -0.21 -9.71 0.08
C VAL A 111 0.95 -9.05 0.81
N ARG A 112 1.51 -9.75 1.79
CA ARG A 112 2.72 -9.31 2.49
C ARG A 112 3.93 -9.71 1.67
N ILE A 113 4.71 -8.73 1.24
CA ILE A 113 5.96 -8.93 0.50
C ILE A 113 7.15 -8.39 1.28
N THR A 114 8.35 -8.86 0.92
CA THR A 114 9.59 -8.28 1.45
C THR A 114 9.72 -6.81 1.05
N ARG A 115 10.31 -5.98 1.93
CA ARG A 115 10.63 -4.59 1.60
C ARG A 115 11.63 -4.49 0.47
N ASP A 116 12.65 -5.35 0.47
CA ASP A 116 13.63 -5.40 -0.63
C ASP A 116 12.95 -5.68 -1.98
N GLY A 117 11.96 -6.59 -2.01
CA GLY A 117 11.18 -6.84 -3.22
C GLY A 117 10.34 -5.63 -3.65
N PHE A 118 9.78 -4.89 -2.70
CA PHE A 118 9.05 -3.65 -3.01
C PHE A 118 9.97 -2.52 -3.48
N GLU A 119 11.16 -2.36 -2.89
CA GLU A 119 12.17 -1.42 -3.35
C GLU A 119 12.63 -1.76 -4.78
N GLU A 120 12.83 -3.04 -5.09
CA GLU A 120 13.14 -3.49 -6.45
C GLU A 120 12.01 -3.16 -7.44
N ILE A 121 10.74 -3.29 -7.01
CA ILE A 121 9.59 -2.84 -7.82
C ILE A 121 9.66 -1.33 -8.09
N LEU A 122 9.95 -0.50 -7.07
CA LEU A 122 10.07 0.96 -7.22
C LEU A 122 11.30 1.35 -8.06
N ALA A 123 12.41 0.60 -7.94
CA ALA A 123 13.63 0.75 -8.71
C ALA A 123 13.40 0.52 -10.22
N ASN A 124 12.34 -0.21 -10.57
CA ASN A 124 11.94 -0.51 -11.95
C ASN A 124 10.68 0.24 -12.40
N ALA A 125 10.14 1.15 -11.56
CA ALA A 125 8.88 1.84 -11.79
C ALA A 125 9.04 3.15 -12.57
N TYR A 126 8.21 3.31 -13.60
CA TYR A 126 8.21 4.50 -14.46
C TYR A 126 6.81 5.08 -14.60
N THR A 127 6.71 6.40 -14.45
CA THR A 127 5.54 7.18 -14.85
C THR A 127 5.51 7.31 -16.38
N VAL A 128 4.32 7.51 -16.95
CA VAL A 128 4.17 7.74 -18.40
C VAL A 128 4.89 9.03 -18.82
N GLU A 129 4.85 10.05 -17.96
CA GLU A 129 5.48 11.35 -18.18
C GLU A 129 7.00 11.22 -18.23
N PHE A 130 7.61 10.54 -17.25
CA PHE A 130 9.06 10.32 -17.22
C PHE A 130 9.51 9.45 -18.40
N GLN A 131 8.74 8.41 -18.72
CA GLN A 131 9.00 7.55 -19.88
C GLN A 131 9.09 8.38 -21.17
N LYS A 132 8.13 9.29 -21.41
CA LYS A 132 8.13 10.17 -22.57
C LYS A 132 9.32 11.14 -22.57
N ALA A 133 9.59 11.77 -21.43
CA ALA A 133 10.69 12.74 -21.30
C ALA A 133 12.06 12.13 -21.56
N ARG A 134 12.27 10.85 -21.18
CA ARG A 134 13.52 10.11 -21.40
C ARG A 134 13.51 9.20 -22.63
N GLN A 135 12.45 9.25 -23.45
CA GLN A 135 12.29 8.45 -24.67
C GLN A 135 12.43 6.93 -24.44
N ILE A 136 11.98 6.43 -23.29
CA ILE A 136 12.08 5.01 -22.92
C ILE A 136 10.98 4.22 -23.62
N GLN A 137 11.33 3.10 -24.26
CA GLN A 137 10.33 2.29 -24.97
C GLN A 137 9.49 1.46 -23.99
N THR A 138 8.18 1.33 -24.26
CA THR A 138 7.24 0.60 -23.39
C THR A 138 7.60 -0.88 -23.20
N LYS A 139 8.31 -1.48 -24.17
CA LYS A 139 8.78 -2.86 -24.11
C LYS A 139 9.85 -3.06 -23.02
N ASP A 140 10.62 -2.02 -22.70
CA ASP A 140 11.72 -2.08 -21.73
C ASP A 140 11.26 -1.85 -20.28
N ILE A 141 10.05 -1.30 -20.10
CA ILE A 141 9.47 -1.06 -18.78
C ILE A 141 8.98 -2.36 -18.18
N ARG A 142 9.36 -2.70 -16.94
CA ARG A 142 8.82 -3.86 -16.20
C ARG A 142 7.77 -3.49 -15.15
N VAL A 143 7.82 -2.25 -14.65
CA VAL A 143 6.82 -1.71 -13.73
C VAL A 143 6.25 -0.40 -14.26
N ARG A 144 4.96 -0.41 -14.58
CA ARG A 144 4.21 0.79 -14.94
C ARG A 144 3.66 1.44 -13.68
N LEU A 145 3.98 2.70 -13.45
CA LEU A 145 3.45 3.46 -12.32
C LEU A 145 2.33 4.40 -12.76
N GLN A 146 1.27 4.43 -11.98
CA GLN A 146 0.19 5.43 -12.09
C GLN A 146 -0.06 6.09 -10.74
N TRP A 147 -0.26 7.41 -10.78
CA TRP A 147 -0.75 8.21 -9.66
C TRP A 147 -2.22 8.54 -9.91
N ASP A 148 -3.10 7.81 -9.25
CA ASP A 148 -4.54 8.01 -9.31
C ASP A 148 -5.01 8.83 -8.10
N PRO A 149 -6.19 9.47 -8.14
CA PRO A 149 -6.78 10.03 -6.92
C PRO A 149 -6.79 8.98 -5.80
N ASP A 150 -6.43 9.37 -4.58
CA ASP A 150 -6.80 8.54 -3.43
C ASP A 150 -8.30 8.69 -3.15
N HIS A 151 -8.88 7.79 -2.36
CA HIS A 151 -10.31 7.74 -2.14
C HIS A 151 -10.69 7.67 -0.65
N GLY A 152 -11.81 8.31 -0.32
CA GLY A 152 -12.51 8.07 0.94
C GLY A 152 -13.37 6.79 0.90
N PRO A 153 -13.91 6.35 2.04
CA PRO A 153 -14.75 5.15 2.16
C PRO A 153 -16.01 5.16 1.28
N SER A 154 -16.59 6.34 1.06
CA SER A 154 -17.72 6.58 0.13
C SER A 154 -17.27 6.87 -1.32
N TYR A 155 -16.08 6.44 -1.71
CA TYR A 155 -15.49 6.65 -3.04
C TYR A 155 -15.15 8.10 -3.40
N SER A 156 -15.20 9.03 -2.46
CA SER A 156 -14.89 10.45 -2.71
C SER A 156 -13.42 10.67 -3.05
N ASN A 157 -13.16 11.34 -4.18
CA ASN A 157 -11.80 11.68 -4.60
C ASN A 157 -11.11 12.56 -3.56
N GLN A 158 -9.82 12.30 -3.35
CA GLN A 158 -8.94 13.11 -2.52
C GLN A 158 -7.97 13.89 -3.42
N GLN A 159 -7.46 15.02 -2.91
CA GLN A 159 -6.48 15.81 -3.65
C GLN A 159 -5.11 15.11 -3.68
N ARG A 160 -4.73 14.42 -2.59
CA ARG A 160 -3.61 13.48 -2.58
C ARG A 160 -3.83 12.33 -3.58
N LYS A 161 -2.71 11.78 -4.07
CA LYS A 161 -2.68 10.68 -5.03
C LYS A 161 -2.19 9.41 -4.37
N ALA A 162 -2.82 8.30 -4.75
CA ALA A 162 -2.41 6.94 -4.38
C ALA A 162 -1.64 6.30 -5.53
N ILE A 163 -0.65 5.48 -5.18
CA ILE A 163 0.17 4.75 -6.14
C ILE A 163 -0.53 3.47 -6.60
N GLN A 164 -0.43 3.18 -7.90
CA GLN A 164 -0.76 1.88 -8.48
C GLN A 164 0.41 1.40 -9.34
N LEU A 165 0.84 0.16 -9.15
CA LEU A 165 2.01 -0.41 -9.82
C LEU A 165 1.59 -1.63 -10.65
N GLY A 166 1.81 -1.55 -11.96
CA GLY A 166 1.51 -2.61 -12.93
C GLY A 166 2.78 -3.41 -13.23
N LEU A 167 2.84 -4.63 -12.72
CA LEU A 167 4.00 -5.51 -12.80
C LEU A 167 3.90 -6.43 -14.01
N LYS A 168 4.99 -6.61 -14.77
CA LYS A 168 5.08 -7.61 -15.85
C LYS A 168 6.49 -8.19 -15.98
N GLY A 169 6.63 -9.29 -16.72
CA GLY A 169 7.91 -9.95 -16.97
C GLY A 169 8.55 -10.46 -15.68
N GLU A 170 9.88 -10.38 -15.58
CA GLU A 170 10.63 -10.90 -14.43
C GLU A 170 10.22 -10.31 -13.07
N ILE A 171 9.79 -9.03 -13.04
CA ILE A 171 9.31 -8.41 -11.80
C ILE A 171 8.01 -9.06 -11.33
N LEU A 172 7.09 -9.35 -12.25
CA LEU A 172 5.86 -10.08 -11.91
C LEU A 172 6.18 -11.52 -11.47
N GLN A 173 7.15 -12.18 -12.10
CA GLN A 173 7.55 -13.53 -11.71
C GLN A 173 8.10 -13.56 -10.28
N LYS A 174 9.06 -12.70 -9.95
CA LYS A 174 9.61 -12.59 -8.59
C LYS A 174 8.55 -12.16 -7.57
N TYR A 175 7.69 -11.20 -7.92
CA TYR A 175 6.55 -10.81 -7.08
C TYR A 175 5.58 -11.97 -6.84
N SER A 176 5.38 -12.86 -7.82
CA SER A 176 4.39 -13.92 -7.72
C SER A 176 4.84 -15.09 -6.84
N SER A 177 6.12 -15.17 -6.48
CA SER A 177 6.68 -16.22 -5.62
C SER A 177 7.71 -15.68 -4.64
N ASP A 178 8.86 -15.23 -5.13
CA ASP A 178 10.11 -15.09 -4.38
C ASP A 178 10.01 -14.04 -3.27
N TRP A 179 9.23 -12.97 -3.50
CA TRP A 179 9.09 -11.88 -2.56
C TRP A 179 7.87 -12.02 -1.65
N ILE A 180 7.03 -13.03 -1.85
CA ILE A 180 5.82 -13.24 -1.04
C ILE A 180 6.21 -13.88 0.28
N VAL A 181 5.89 -13.19 1.38
CA VAL A 181 5.98 -13.71 2.74
C VAL A 181 4.70 -14.44 3.10
N ASN A 182 3.55 -13.81 2.83
CA ASN A 182 2.25 -14.48 2.91
C ASN A 182 1.18 -13.79 2.05
N ILE A 183 0.13 -14.55 1.75
CA ILE A 183 -1.10 -14.09 1.10
C ILE A 183 -2.25 -14.45 2.04
N THR A 184 -2.97 -13.43 2.50
CA THR A 184 -4.14 -13.61 3.35
C THR A 184 -5.38 -13.07 2.65
N ASP A 185 -6.41 -13.90 2.60
CA ASP A 185 -7.73 -13.44 2.20
C ASP A 185 -8.37 -12.65 3.34
N ILE A 186 -8.62 -11.37 3.12
CA ILE A 186 -9.19 -10.46 4.11
C ILE A 186 -10.64 -10.10 3.76
N THR A 187 -11.30 -10.85 2.87
CA THR A 187 -12.63 -10.51 2.34
C THR A 187 -13.69 -10.39 3.43
N ASP A 188 -13.70 -11.30 4.40
CA ASP A 188 -14.68 -11.26 5.49
C ASP A 188 -14.43 -10.06 6.42
N LEU A 189 -13.17 -9.73 6.67
CA LEU A 189 -12.80 -8.51 7.39
C LEU A 189 -13.26 -7.25 6.63
N VAL A 190 -13.02 -7.20 5.32
CA VAL A 190 -13.48 -6.10 4.45
C VAL A 190 -15.00 -5.93 4.49
N LYS A 191 -15.76 -7.05 4.47
CA LYS A 191 -17.22 -7.02 4.59
C LYS A 191 -17.67 -6.51 5.96
N SER A 192 -17.00 -6.92 7.03
CA SER A 192 -17.26 -6.39 8.38
C SER A 192 -17.01 -4.89 8.44
N MET A 193 -15.85 -4.42 7.97
CA MET A 193 -15.52 -2.99 7.91
C MET A 193 -16.55 -2.19 7.10
N LYS A 194 -17.02 -2.74 5.98
CA LYS A 194 -18.06 -2.11 5.17
C LYS A 194 -19.40 -2.05 5.90
N SER A 195 -19.78 -3.12 6.61
CA SER A 195 -21.00 -3.15 7.43
C SER A 195 -20.96 -2.11 8.54
N ASP A 196 -19.82 -1.99 9.24
CA ASP A 196 -19.63 -0.99 10.29
C ASP A 196 -19.72 0.44 9.74
N PHE A 197 -19.10 0.67 8.57
CA PHE A 197 -19.19 1.94 7.87
C PHE A 197 -20.62 2.29 7.43
N ASP A 198 -21.38 1.31 6.93
CA ASP A 198 -22.78 1.54 6.54
C ASP A 198 -23.69 1.82 7.73
N ALA A 199 -23.39 1.24 8.89
CA ALA A 199 -24.18 1.41 10.10
C ALA A 199 -23.90 2.73 10.84
N GLY A 200 -22.67 3.27 10.77
CA GLY A 200 -22.31 4.46 11.56
C GLY A 200 -21.26 5.38 10.93
N GLY A 201 -21.07 5.30 9.62
CA GLY A 201 -20.21 6.20 8.87
C GLY A 201 -18.72 6.08 9.21
N ALA A 202 -17.98 7.16 8.93
CA ALA A 202 -16.54 7.22 9.09
C ALA A 202 -16.07 6.96 10.54
N GLU A 203 -16.90 7.34 11.53
CA GLU A 203 -16.60 7.16 12.95
C GLU A 203 -16.58 5.70 13.39
N LYS A 204 -17.31 4.82 12.69
CA LYS A 204 -17.30 3.37 12.96
C LYS A 204 -16.29 2.61 12.13
N LEU A 205 -15.68 3.24 11.12
CA LEU A 205 -14.78 2.56 10.22
C LEU A 205 -13.37 2.46 10.82
N TRP A 206 -12.90 1.23 10.93
CA TRP A 206 -11.51 0.88 11.19
C TRP A 206 -10.88 0.32 9.93
N THR A 207 -9.74 0.86 9.51
CA THR A 207 -8.98 0.38 8.35
C THR A 207 -7.59 -0.04 8.77
N PRO A 208 -6.86 -0.82 7.95
CA PRO A 208 -5.44 -1.07 8.18
C PRO A 208 -4.71 0.25 8.45
N LYS A 209 -3.77 0.24 9.41
CA LYS A 209 -2.96 1.40 9.73
C LYS A 209 -2.00 1.65 8.57
N GLU A 210 -2.16 2.79 7.92
CA GLU A 210 -1.31 3.20 6.81
C GLU A 210 -0.57 4.48 7.18
N ILE A 211 0.74 4.47 6.97
CA ILE A 211 1.61 5.63 7.17
C ILE A 211 2.42 5.89 5.90
N ILE A 212 3.07 7.05 5.82
CA ILE A 212 3.90 7.41 4.66
C ILE A 212 5.09 6.45 4.58
N TYR A 213 5.20 5.77 3.45
CA TYR A 213 6.36 4.97 3.10
C TYR A 213 7.44 5.86 2.48
N ASN A 214 8.56 5.99 3.17
CA ASN A 214 9.68 6.83 2.75
C ASN A 214 10.61 6.07 1.79
N VAL A 215 10.68 6.54 0.55
CA VAL A 215 11.71 6.12 -0.41
C VAL A 215 12.96 6.96 -0.18
N SER A 216 14.08 6.32 0.14
CA SER A 216 15.36 6.98 0.45
C SER A 216 16.15 7.39 -0.79
N ASP A 217 16.06 6.62 -1.88
CA ASP A 217 16.80 6.90 -3.11
C ASP A 217 16.18 8.07 -3.88
N ASN A 218 16.94 9.16 -4.01
CA ASN A 218 16.51 10.38 -4.70
C ASN A 218 16.23 10.18 -6.20
N ALA A 219 16.97 9.30 -6.88
CA ALA A 219 16.74 9.00 -8.29
C ALA A 219 15.41 8.25 -8.48
N ILE A 220 15.08 7.34 -7.55
CA ILE A 220 13.76 6.69 -7.54
C ILE A 220 12.66 7.75 -7.30
N ARG A 221 12.82 8.60 -6.29
CA ARG A 221 11.85 9.66 -5.94
C ARG A 221 11.55 10.58 -7.13
N GLU A 222 12.59 11.05 -7.83
CA GLU A 222 12.45 11.90 -9.02
C GLU A 222 11.72 11.16 -10.15
N ARG A 223 12.14 9.93 -10.46
CA ARG A 223 11.57 9.12 -11.55
C ARG A 223 10.08 8.83 -11.33
N ILE A 224 9.71 8.51 -10.10
CA ILE A 224 8.31 8.25 -9.75
C ILE A 224 7.53 9.52 -9.44
N ASN A 225 8.17 10.69 -9.44
CA ASN A 225 7.56 11.98 -9.14
C ASN A 225 6.91 12.01 -7.74
N LEU A 226 7.63 11.51 -6.73
CA LEU A 226 7.17 11.44 -5.34
C LEU A 226 7.22 12.83 -4.70
N SER A 227 6.16 13.24 -4.01
CA SER A 227 6.12 14.52 -3.28
C SER A 227 7.06 14.52 -2.07
N SER A 228 7.50 15.70 -1.66
CA SER A 228 8.27 15.85 -0.43
C SER A 228 7.35 15.73 0.79
N VAL A 229 7.87 15.26 1.92
CA VAL A 229 7.06 15.15 3.16
C VAL A 229 6.76 16.54 3.75
N SER A 230 7.62 17.53 3.46
CA SER A 230 7.46 18.94 3.85
C SER A 230 6.32 19.69 3.14
N ASP A 231 5.71 19.09 2.10
CA ASP A 231 4.50 19.63 1.46
C ASP A 231 3.22 19.36 2.28
N CYS A 232 3.36 18.76 3.46
CA CYS A 232 2.28 18.49 4.41
C CYS A 232 2.34 19.54 5.51
N GLU A 233 1.24 20.25 5.77
CA GLU A 233 1.12 21.13 6.94
C GLU A 233 1.55 20.35 8.19
N GLU A 234 2.62 20.82 8.83
CA GLU A 234 3.11 20.29 10.11
C GLU A 234 2.00 20.45 11.15
N ASP A 235 1.35 19.34 11.52
CA ASP A 235 1.19 18.90 12.91
C ASP A 235 0.14 17.78 13.00
N GLN A 236 0.32 16.92 14.01
CA GLN A 236 -0.61 15.86 14.47
C GLN A 236 -0.39 14.43 13.93
N CYS A 237 0.81 13.87 14.09
CA CYS A 237 0.99 12.55 14.74
C CYS A 237 2.47 12.25 14.91
N SER A 238 3.00 12.44 16.12
CA SER A 238 4.33 11.97 16.49
C SER A 238 4.25 10.48 16.84
N GLU A 239 4.54 9.61 15.88
CA GLU A 239 5.05 8.27 16.17
C GLU A 239 6.32 8.04 15.36
N THR A 240 7.37 7.67 16.10
CA THR A 240 8.77 7.60 15.74
C THR A 240 8.99 6.81 14.44
N GLN A 241 9.52 7.47 13.41
CA GLN A 241 10.04 6.81 12.22
C GLN A 241 11.20 5.87 12.63
N LEU A 242 11.09 4.59 12.28
CA LEU A 242 12.19 3.63 12.45
C LEU A 242 13.36 4.05 11.54
N PRO A 243 14.60 4.14 12.05
CA PRO A 243 15.76 4.48 11.24
C PRO A 243 16.08 3.33 10.27
N ASN A 244 16.31 3.67 8.99
CA ASN A 244 16.83 2.70 8.02
C ASN A 244 18.29 2.40 8.37
N ALA A 245 18.62 1.12 8.49
CA ALA A 245 20.00 0.66 8.68
C ALA A 245 20.83 0.97 7.43
N SER A 246 21.77 1.92 7.55
CA SER A 246 22.85 2.11 6.59
C SER A 246 23.98 1.16 6.97
N THR A 247 24.23 0.15 6.14
CA THR A 247 25.46 -0.65 6.21
C THR A 247 26.61 0.18 5.64
N SER A 248 27.44 0.75 6.51
CA SER A 248 28.75 1.25 6.14
C SER A 248 29.75 0.09 6.04
N GLU A 249 30.10 -0.32 4.82
CA GLU A 249 31.26 -1.16 4.57
C GLU A 249 32.54 -0.31 4.73
N THR A 250 33.31 -0.58 5.79
CA THR A 250 34.69 -0.12 5.93
C THR A 250 35.59 -0.95 5.03
N LYS A 251 36.19 -0.29 4.03
CA LYS A 251 37.25 -0.82 3.17
C LYS A 251 38.58 -0.82 3.96
N PRO A 252 39.41 -1.87 3.94
CA PRO A 252 40.72 -1.83 4.58
C PRO A 252 41.72 -1.05 3.72
N GLU A 253 42.39 -0.08 4.34
CA GLU A 253 43.55 0.61 3.78
C GLU A 253 44.75 -0.35 3.69
N SER A 254 45.33 -0.43 2.49
CA SER A 254 46.66 -0.96 2.24
C SER A 254 47.71 -0.02 2.86
N SER A 255 48.60 -0.57 3.69
CA SER A 255 49.87 0.06 4.02
C SER A 255 51.03 -0.88 3.66
N SER A 256 52.09 -0.21 3.23
CA SER A 256 53.35 -0.61 2.58
C SER A 256 54.11 -1.80 3.16
#